data_AF-A0A1C5RE33-F1
#
_entry.id   AF-A0A1C5RE33-F1
#
_cell.length_a   1.000
_cell.length_b   1.000
_cell.length_c   1.000
_cell.angle_alpha   90.00
_cell.angle_beta   90.00
_cell.angle_gamma   90.00
#
_symmetry.space_group_name_H-M   'P 1'
#
loop_
_entity.id
_entity.type
_entity.pdbx_description
1 polymer ?
#
loop_
_entity_poly.entity_id
_entity_poly.type
_entity_poly.pdbx_seq_one_letter_code
_entity_poly.pdbx_strand_id
1 'polypeptide(L)'
;MGRVFIGIQNSVIGFNDPFHPQSCDRYLRTGEQQFFAAQDPTPSVESYLDMIRELGVDFYMHHAIPCEQETERMIDILTEAKLPFILGNEFYSINRVYAPGTGRGELSPGLVQKARTSPYFMGLLYDETEHVQLHSSQYGEGGGYQWADPHGKSAGRIEADICEAIRAASQKFGVPLYSEHVFPVMYHTFSRAGMRVCPKVLKEEFQPLQLAAAMGAAKQYGQPLGICVDLWGMDVGHWFTRLWGLPAHSPEEFKSGLQLAYYMAPSMMFVENMDALLRNTEKGFCYTEFGEIFLDFVHNFVPEHPLPYTHLDVACDIAVIRADDACIAKSGNFDGSGLFGSRDLLPDARTNSFIDVMYTLLHKTCSHEALTYHKSEFDMIPLGKYPRTEETLRALPLAHGVPKEEETLCHPIFHPLNQALVFDQYVRPEDIGDARLLVVCGSRLGPSTVETVAERVRAGTLAVIPAYFEAEFAGVLEESGRGGWAVVPDFTGPVFQAAVEPYLGKKDEWKIRFKSGILTVKNPAGDGKTLTFHWEEELSL
;
A
#
# COMPACT_ATOMS: atom_id res chain seq x y z
N MET A 1 12.96 -2.92 -20.94
CA MET A 1 11.87 -3.75 -20.41
C MET A 1 12.02 -3.79 -18.90
N GLY A 2 10.97 -3.39 -18.19
CA GLY A 2 10.95 -3.46 -16.73
C GLY A 2 10.66 -4.89 -16.31
N ARG A 3 11.63 -5.56 -15.66
CA ARG A 3 11.36 -6.84 -14.98
C ARG A 3 10.80 -6.52 -13.60
N VAL A 4 9.62 -7.07 -13.30
CA VAL A 4 9.05 -7.06 -11.95
C VAL A 4 9.60 -8.28 -11.22
N PHE A 5 10.17 -8.09 -10.02
CA PHE A 5 10.55 -9.21 -9.15
C PHE A 5 9.32 -9.67 -8.37
N ILE A 6 9.00 -10.97 -8.39
CA ILE A 6 7.82 -11.53 -7.74
C ILE A 6 8.24 -12.31 -6.49
N GLY A 7 7.60 -12.05 -5.36
CA GLY A 7 7.90 -12.72 -4.10
C GLY A 7 6.69 -13.34 -3.43
N ILE A 8 6.97 -14.08 -2.37
CA ILE A 8 5.98 -14.66 -1.46
C ILE A 8 6.43 -14.47 -0.02
N GLN A 9 5.48 -14.14 0.86
CA GLN A 9 5.72 -14.00 2.29
C GLN A 9 5.51 -15.32 3.04
N ASN A 10 6.26 -15.49 4.14
CA ASN A 10 6.17 -16.66 5.03
C ASN A 10 4.75 -16.92 5.56
N SER A 11 4.48 -18.15 5.98
CA SER A 11 3.23 -18.49 6.71
C SER A 11 3.21 -17.79 8.07
N VAL A 12 2.04 -17.25 8.46
CA VAL A 12 1.80 -16.69 9.79
C VAL A 12 0.81 -17.53 10.60
N ILE A 13 -0.10 -18.26 9.94
CA ILE A 13 -1.12 -19.09 10.60
C ILE A 13 -1.05 -20.55 10.16
N GLY A 14 -0.91 -20.81 8.86
CA GLY A 14 -1.15 -22.12 8.24
C GLY A 14 -0.33 -23.22 8.91
N PHE A 15 0.98 -23.04 8.97
CA PHE A 15 1.91 -23.94 9.66
C PHE A 15 2.97 -23.13 10.43
N ASN A 16 3.67 -23.78 11.36
CA ASN A 16 4.82 -23.16 12.01
C ASN A 16 5.95 -22.98 11.00
N ASP A 17 6.65 -21.84 11.05
CA ASP A 17 7.79 -21.60 10.16
C ASP A 17 8.90 -22.61 10.46
N PRO A 18 9.36 -23.40 9.47
CA PRO A 18 10.35 -24.45 9.69
C PRO A 18 11.74 -23.90 10.06
N PHE A 19 12.00 -22.61 9.83
CA PHE A 19 13.23 -21.94 10.25
C PHE A 19 13.20 -21.54 11.74
N HIS A 20 12.02 -21.44 12.35
CA HIS A 20 11.82 -20.97 13.72
C HIS A 20 10.97 -21.93 14.56
N PRO A 21 11.40 -23.20 14.70
CA PRO A 21 10.61 -24.23 15.38
C PRO A 21 10.34 -23.94 16.86
N GLN A 22 11.18 -23.13 17.52
CA GLN A 22 10.97 -22.78 18.93
C GLN A 22 10.17 -21.50 19.11
N SER A 23 10.38 -20.53 18.22
CA SER A 23 9.80 -19.20 18.38
C SER A 23 8.34 -19.10 17.95
N CYS A 24 7.88 -19.97 17.03
CA CYS A 24 6.48 -19.98 16.58
C CYS A 24 5.45 -20.24 17.70
N ASP A 25 5.84 -20.99 18.74
CA ASP A 25 4.96 -21.29 19.88
C ASP A 25 5.04 -20.24 21.01
N ARG A 26 5.99 -19.29 20.90
CA ARG A 26 6.27 -18.30 21.95
C ARG A 26 5.75 -16.92 21.60
N TYR A 27 5.81 -16.55 20.33
CA TYR A 27 5.49 -15.21 19.87
C TYR A 27 4.17 -15.19 19.10
N LEU A 28 3.48 -14.07 19.20
CA LEU A 28 2.34 -13.77 18.35
C LEU A 28 2.82 -13.65 16.90
N ARG A 29 2.04 -14.21 15.98
CA ARG A 29 2.37 -14.24 14.55
C ARG A 29 1.44 -13.37 13.70
N THR A 30 0.51 -12.66 14.31
CA THR A 30 -0.46 -11.80 13.60
C THR A 30 -0.76 -10.56 14.42
N GLY A 31 -1.08 -9.44 13.76
CA GLY A 31 -1.49 -8.18 14.41
C GLY A 31 -2.75 -8.26 15.29
N GLU A 32 -3.46 -9.40 15.28
CA GLU A 32 -4.71 -9.66 15.99
C GLU A 32 -4.60 -9.80 17.52
N GLN A 33 -3.41 -9.58 18.09
CA GLN A 33 -3.13 -9.62 19.52
C GLN A 33 -3.57 -10.93 20.23
N GLN A 34 -3.70 -12.02 19.48
CA GLN A 34 -4.08 -13.34 19.99
C GLN A 34 -3.20 -14.43 19.37
N PHE A 35 -3.03 -15.52 20.10
CA PHE A 35 -2.24 -16.65 19.63
C PHE A 35 -3.12 -17.60 18.81
N PHE A 36 -2.73 -17.82 17.55
CA PHE A 36 -3.33 -18.85 16.69
C PHE A 36 -2.39 -20.04 16.58
N ALA A 37 -2.86 -21.22 16.96
CA ALA A 37 -2.12 -22.45 16.74
C ALA A 37 -2.02 -22.74 15.23
N ALA A 38 -0.91 -23.36 14.81
CA ALA A 38 -0.79 -23.88 13.45
C ALA A 38 -1.95 -24.84 13.13
N GLN A 39 -2.53 -24.67 11.95
CA GLN A 39 -3.69 -25.46 11.50
C GLN A 39 -3.28 -26.66 10.65
N ASP A 40 -2.10 -26.61 10.06
CA ASP A 40 -1.48 -27.62 9.22
C ASP A 40 -0.17 -28.11 9.89
N PRO A 41 0.28 -29.36 9.62
CA PRO A 41 1.57 -29.85 10.13
C PRO A 41 2.76 -28.96 9.69
N THR A 42 3.79 -28.88 10.51
CA THR A 42 5.03 -28.17 10.18
C THR A 42 5.81 -28.90 9.07
N PRO A 43 6.15 -28.25 7.94
CA PRO A 43 6.97 -28.86 6.90
C PRO A 43 8.43 -29.02 7.36
N SER A 44 9.22 -29.84 6.67
CA SER A 44 10.68 -29.80 6.83
C SER A 44 11.24 -28.57 6.09
N VAL A 45 12.44 -28.13 6.48
CA VAL A 45 13.14 -27.03 5.79
C VAL A 45 13.34 -27.35 4.31
N GLU A 46 13.72 -28.59 3.98
CA GLU A 46 13.94 -29.05 2.61
C GLU A 46 12.64 -29.00 1.81
N SER A 47 11.56 -29.58 2.33
CA SER A 47 10.25 -29.56 1.67
C SER A 47 9.74 -28.14 1.46
N TYR A 48 10.03 -27.23 2.39
CA TYR A 48 9.60 -25.85 2.30
C TYR A 48 10.37 -25.06 1.24
N LEU A 49 11.69 -25.23 1.18
CA LEU A 49 12.52 -24.64 0.14
C LEU A 49 12.16 -25.17 -1.26
N ASP A 50 11.86 -26.47 -1.38
CA ASP A 50 11.42 -27.06 -2.64
C ASP A 50 10.07 -26.49 -3.08
N MET A 51 9.13 -26.30 -2.15
CA MET A 51 7.85 -25.64 -2.44
C MET A 51 8.04 -24.18 -2.89
N ILE A 52 8.90 -23.39 -2.23
CA ILE A 52 9.19 -22.01 -2.66
C ILE A 52 9.78 -21.99 -4.08
N ARG A 53 10.63 -22.95 -4.43
CA ARG A 53 11.16 -23.08 -5.80
C ARG A 53 10.08 -23.46 -6.82
N GLU A 54 9.17 -24.35 -6.43
CA GLU A 54 8.03 -24.76 -7.28
C GLU A 54 7.08 -23.60 -7.57
N LEU A 55 6.85 -22.73 -6.58
CA LEU A 55 6.10 -21.48 -6.79
C LEU A 55 6.72 -20.55 -7.84
N GLY A 56 8.02 -20.71 -8.16
CA GLY A 56 8.69 -19.95 -9.21
C GLY A 56 9.00 -18.50 -8.85
N VAL A 57 8.97 -18.14 -7.57
CA VAL A 57 9.20 -16.76 -7.11
C VAL A 57 10.66 -16.34 -7.23
N ASP A 58 10.89 -15.04 -7.43
CA ASP A 58 12.22 -14.43 -7.48
C ASP A 58 12.82 -14.18 -6.09
N PHE A 59 11.98 -13.97 -5.06
CA PHE A 59 12.44 -13.73 -3.70
C PHE A 59 11.44 -14.20 -2.62
N TYR A 60 11.95 -14.38 -1.41
CA TYR A 60 11.18 -14.73 -0.22
C TYR A 60 11.15 -13.54 0.75
N MET A 61 9.96 -13.12 1.16
CA MET A 61 9.79 -12.11 2.21
C MET A 61 9.56 -12.82 3.54
N HIS A 62 10.39 -12.56 4.52
CA HIS A 62 10.29 -13.24 5.81
C HIS A 62 10.25 -12.23 6.95
N HIS A 63 9.16 -12.21 7.70
CA HIS A 63 9.10 -11.47 8.96
C HIS A 63 9.98 -12.16 10.00
N ALA A 64 11.06 -11.49 10.39
CA ALA A 64 11.98 -12.04 11.37
C ALA A 64 11.29 -12.19 12.73
N ILE A 65 11.26 -13.40 13.28
CA ILE A 65 10.74 -13.64 14.63
C ILE A 65 11.79 -13.17 15.67
N PRO A 66 11.42 -12.62 16.84
CA PRO A 66 12.36 -12.15 17.88
C PRO A 66 13.24 -13.24 18.54
N CYS A 67 14.10 -13.84 17.73
CA CYS A 67 15.11 -14.83 18.04
C CYS A 67 16.23 -14.68 16.99
N GLU A 68 17.31 -13.99 17.36
CA GLU A 68 18.40 -13.70 16.42
C GLU A 68 19.03 -14.99 15.92
N GLN A 69 19.26 -15.98 16.79
CA GLN A 69 19.97 -17.22 16.43
C GLN A 69 19.22 -18.04 15.35
N GLU A 70 17.89 -18.16 15.46
CA GLU A 70 17.08 -18.84 14.45
C GLU A 70 17.07 -18.05 13.13
N THR A 71 17.00 -16.71 13.21
CA THR A 71 17.04 -15.85 12.02
C THR A 71 18.40 -15.86 11.33
N GLU A 72 19.51 -15.87 12.08
CA GLU A 72 20.87 -16.02 11.52
C GLU A 72 21.04 -17.37 10.81
N ARG A 73 20.52 -18.45 11.41
CA ARG A 73 20.50 -19.79 10.78
C ARG A 73 19.67 -19.78 9.50
N MET A 74 18.50 -19.14 9.51
CA MET A 74 17.68 -18.98 8.30
C MET A 74 18.47 -18.26 7.21
N ILE A 75 19.16 -17.16 7.53
CA ILE A 75 19.98 -16.42 6.57
C ILE A 75 21.04 -17.33 5.94
N ASP A 76 21.71 -18.17 6.72
CA ASP A 76 22.70 -19.13 6.20
C ASP A 76 22.07 -20.14 5.25
N ILE A 77 20.90 -20.69 5.61
CA ILE A 77 20.15 -21.64 4.77
C ILE A 77 19.70 -20.99 3.45
N LEU A 78 19.11 -19.79 3.50
CA LEU A 78 18.67 -19.06 2.31
C LEU A 78 19.85 -18.69 1.40
N THR A 79 21.00 -18.37 2.00
CA THR A 79 22.24 -18.07 1.27
C THR A 79 22.78 -19.29 0.55
N GLU A 80 22.82 -20.46 1.21
CA GLU A 80 23.22 -21.71 0.59
C GLU A 80 22.24 -22.12 -0.52
N ALA A 81 20.94 -21.94 -0.29
CA ALA A 81 19.89 -22.18 -1.27
C ALA A 81 19.87 -21.18 -2.44
N LYS A 82 20.65 -20.10 -2.36
CA LYS A 82 20.71 -19.01 -3.34
C LYS A 82 19.36 -18.33 -3.57
N LEU A 83 18.54 -18.24 -2.54
CA LEU A 83 17.21 -17.65 -2.58
C LEU A 83 17.28 -16.18 -2.16
N PRO A 84 16.99 -15.21 -3.05
CA PRO A 84 16.86 -13.81 -2.67
C PRO A 84 15.83 -13.60 -1.58
N PHE A 85 16.10 -12.70 -0.64
CA PHE A 85 15.21 -12.49 0.50
C PHE A 85 15.18 -11.06 1.04
N ILE A 86 14.05 -10.70 1.63
CA ILE A 86 13.81 -9.47 2.39
C ILE A 86 13.46 -9.86 3.82
N LEU A 87 13.99 -9.12 4.80
CA LEU A 87 13.60 -9.29 6.21
C LEU A 87 12.55 -8.24 6.59
N GLY A 88 11.36 -8.71 6.93
CA GLY A 88 10.28 -7.91 7.48
C GLY A 88 10.37 -7.82 9.01
N ASN A 89 9.70 -6.81 9.60
CA ASN A 89 9.78 -6.55 11.03
C ASN A 89 8.46 -6.75 11.82
N GLU A 90 7.39 -7.21 11.16
CA GLU A 90 6.05 -7.36 11.73
C GLU A 90 6.07 -8.05 13.10
N PHE A 91 6.70 -9.23 13.22
CA PHE A 91 6.74 -9.96 14.49
C PHE A 91 7.47 -9.23 15.62
N TYR A 92 8.44 -8.36 15.33
CA TYR A 92 9.02 -7.47 16.35
C TYR A 92 7.99 -6.44 16.82
N SER A 93 7.26 -5.83 15.89
CA SER A 93 6.23 -4.83 16.18
C SER A 93 5.09 -5.42 17.01
N ILE A 94 4.48 -6.53 16.57
CA ILE A 94 3.34 -7.19 17.25
C ILE A 94 3.73 -7.61 18.67
N ASN A 95 4.92 -8.20 18.83
CA ASN A 95 5.37 -8.70 20.14
C ASN A 95 6.00 -7.62 21.02
N ARG A 96 5.95 -6.35 20.58
CA ARG A 96 6.47 -5.20 21.31
C ARG A 96 7.95 -5.31 21.66
N VAL A 97 8.72 -5.90 20.74
CA VAL A 97 10.17 -5.98 20.83
C VAL A 97 10.74 -4.74 20.14
N TYR A 98 10.70 -3.63 20.86
CA TYR A 98 11.14 -2.32 20.37
C TYR A 98 11.90 -1.51 21.42
N ALA A 99 12.50 -0.39 20.99
CA ALA A 99 13.15 0.54 21.90
C ALA A 99 12.12 1.21 22.83
N PRO A 100 12.41 1.34 24.15
CA PRO A 100 11.50 1.97 25.10
C PRO A 100 11.00 3.35 24.62
N GLY A 101 9.68 3.58 24.69
CA GLY A 101 9.05 4.83 24.28
C GLY A 101 8.77 4.97 22.78
N THR A 102 9.05 3.95 21.96
CA THR A 102 8.75 3.92 20.52
C THR A 102 7.84 2.73 20.18
N GLY A 103 7.21 2.74 19.01
CA GLY A 103 6.57 1.56 18.42
C GLY A 103 7.53 0.73 17.56
N ARG A 104 8.79 1.17 17.47
CA ARG A 104 9.73 0.77 16.44
C ARG A 104 10.30 -0.62 16.66
N GLY A 105 9.61 -1.64 16.12
CA GLY A 105 10.08 -3.03 16.03
C GLY A 105 11.29 -3.16 15.10
N GLU A 106 12.42 -2.57 15.45
CA GLU A 106 13.61 -2.51 14.61
C GLU A 106 14.46 -3.77 14.77
N LEU A 107 14.87 -4.40 13.65
CA LEU A 107 15.87 -5.47 13.70
C LEU A 107 17.20 -4.95 14.22
N SER A 108 17.95 -5.80 14.94
CA SER A 108 19.22 -5.38 15.51
C SER A 108 20.27 -5.10 14.42
N PRO A 109 21.18 -4.14 14.62
CA PRO A 109 22.28 -3.89 13.68
C PRO A 109 23.14 -5.12 13.40
N GLY A 110 23.32 -5.99 14.41
CA GLY A 110 24.06 -7.25 14.27
C GLY A 110 23.39 -8.19 13.28
N LEU A 111 22.08 -8.39 13.42
CA LEU A 111 21.29 -9.23 12.52
C LEU A 111 21.30 -8.68 11.08
N VAL A 112 21.15 -7.37 10.91
CA VAL A 112 21.22 -6.74 9.58
C VAL A 112 22.62 -6.89 8.99
N GLN A 113 23.68 -6.77 9.80
CA GLN A 113 25.04 -6.99 9.34
C GLN A 113 25.29 -8.44 8.91
N LYS A 114 24.69 -9.43 9.61
CA LYS A 114 24.69 -10.83 9.19
C LYS A 114 23.97 -11.01 7.86
N ALA A 115 22.78 -10.45 7.69
CA ALA A 115 22.03 -10.53 6.43
C ALA A 115 22.85 -9.98 5.25
N ARG A 116 23.56 -8.86 5.45
CA ARG A 116 24.45 -8.25 4.45
C ARG A 116 25.64 -9.10 4.02
N THR A 117 25.99 -10.16 4.74
CA THR A 117 27.01 -11.12 4.27
C THR A 117 26.50 -12.00 3.13
N SER A 118 25.17 -12.08 2.95
CA SER A 118 24.55 -12.79 1.84
C SER A 118 24.44 -11.87 0.61
N PRO A 119 24.90 -12.31 -0.58
CA PRO A 119 24.66 -11.56 -1.82
C PRO A 119 23.19 -11.59 -2.26
N TYR A 120 22.35 -12.39 -1.59
CA TYR A 120 20.93 -12.57 -1.88
C TYR A 120 20.02 -11.69 -1.00
N PHE A 121 20.59 -10.92 -0.06
CA PHE A 121 19.81 -10.02 0.79
C PHE A 121 19.39 -8.75 0.05
N MET A 122 18.10 -8.47 0.00
CA MET A 122 17.51 -7.38 -0.79
C MET A 122 17.15 -6.13 0.02
N GLY A 123 17.09 -6.22 1.35
CA GLY A 123 16.78 -5.10 2.24
C GLY A 123 15.82 -5.44 3.36
N LEU A 124 15.30 -4.40 4.00
CA LEU A 124 14.37 -4.49 5.12
C LEU A 124 12.99 -3.99 4.71
N LEU A 125 11.94 -4.66 5.17
CA LEU A 125 10.56 -4.18 5.04
C LEU A 125 10.03 -3.80 6.43
N TYR A 126 9.58 -2.56 6.53
CA TYR A 126 8.81 -2.09 7.68
C TYR A 126 7.33 -2.27 7.38
N ASP A 127 6.77 -3.28 8.01
CA ASP A 127 5.38 -3.69 7.89
C ASP A 127 4.43 -2.62 8.43
N GLU A 128 3.39 -2.30 7.67
CA GLU A 128 2.33 -1.33 7.98
C GLU A 128 2.83 -0.08 8.73
N THR A 129 3.95 0.49 8.27
CA THR A 129 4.74 1.39 9.12
C THR A 129 4.07 2.74 9.37
N GLU A 130 3.22 3.18 8.46
CA GLU A 130 2.33 4.31 8.63
C GLU A 130 1.24 3.98 9.65
N HIS A 131 0.72 2.74 9.66
CA HIS A 131 -0.25 2.30 10.67
C HIS A 131 0.30 2.50 12.08
N VAL A 132 1.53 2.03 12.34
CA VAL A 132 2.20 2.15 13.65
C VAL A 132 2.61 3.60 13.98
N GLN A 133 2.80 4.45 12.97
CA GLN A 133 3.02 5.89 13.20
C GLN A 133 1.71 6.64 13.48
N LEU A 134 0.59 6.25 12.87
CA LEU A 134 -0.70 6.90 13.06
C LEU A 134 -1.39 6.44 14.34
N HIS A 135 -1.18 5.18 14.73
CA HIS A 135 -1.91 4.52 15.80
C HIS A 135 -0.91 3.90 16.78
N SER A 136 -0.41 4.70 17.73
CA SER A 136 0.63 4.24 18.67
C SER A 136 0.18 3.06 19.53
N SER A 137 -1.13 2.85 19.68
CA SER A 137 -1.72 1.74 20.43
C SER A 137 -2.08 0.51 19.58
N GLN A 138 -1.70 0.45 18.30
CA GLN A 138 -2.09 -0.63 17.37
C GLN A 138 -1.81 -2.03 17.93
N TYR A 139 -0.69 -2.21 18.63
CA TYR A 139 -0.29 -3.47 19.26
C TYR A 139 -0.39 -3.46 20.79
N GLY A 140 -1.28 -2.62 21.34
CA GLY A 140 -1.65 -2.56 22.76
C GLY A 140 -1.32 -1.21 23.43
N GLU A 141 -1.86 -1.00 24.64
CA GLU A 141 -1.61 0.21 25.42
C GLU A 141 -0.12 0.38 25.77
N GLY A 142 0.36 1.63 25.71
CA GLY A 142 1.77 1.97 25.99
C GLY A 142 2.73 1.76 24.82
N GLY A 143 2.22 1.37 23.64
CA GLY A 143 2.96 1.46 22.38
C GLY A 143 3.28 2.92 22.04
N GLY A 144 4.49 3.15 21.55
CA GLY A 144 4.91 4.46 21.06
C GLY A 144 4.66 4.61 19.57
N TYR A 145 4.95 5.79 19.05
CA TYR A 145 4.95 6.03 17.61
C TYR A 145 6.18 5.40 16.96
N GLN A 146 6.06 4.92 15.72
CA GLN A 146 7.15 4.23 15.02
C GLN A 146 8.37 5.14 14.78
N TRP A 147 8.15 6.37 14.32
CA TRP A 147 9.23 7.24 13.83
C TRP A 147 9.37 8.53 14.62
N ALA A 148 8.26 9.19 14.95
CA ALA A 148 8.30 10.44 15.71
C ALA A 148 7.10 10.58 16.64
N ASP A 149 7.37 11.11 17.84
CA ASP A 149 6.34 11.56 18.77
C ASP A 149 5.69 12.86 18.25
N PRO A 150 4.36 12.90 18.02
CA PRO A 150 3.66 14.07 17.52
C PRO A 150 3.25 15.08 18.59
N HIS A 151 3.40 14.77 19.89
CA HIS A 151 2.87 15.60 20.97
C HIS A 151 3.46 17.02 21.00
N GLY A 152 2.58 18.03 21.09
CA GLY A 152 2.97 19.43 21.20
C GLY A 152 3.71 20.02 19.98
N LYS A 153 3.69 19.34 18.83
CA LYS A 153 4.37 19.76 17.60
C LYS A 153 3.38 20.18 16.52
N SER A 154 3.83 21.01 15.59
CA SER A 154 3.07 21.30 14.36
C SER A 154 3.23 20.15 13.36
N ALA A 155 2.25 19.98 12.47
CA ALA A 155 2.28 18.93 11.42
C ALA A 155 3.59 18.94 10.62
N GLY A 156 4.07 20.11 10.19
CA GLY A 156 5.33 20.22 9.46
C GLY A 156 6.57 19.83 10.29
N ARG A 157 6.57 20.00 11.61
CA ARG A 157 7.67 19.52 12.46
C ARG A 157 7.62 18.01 12.64
N ILE A 158 6.42 17.43 12.80
CA ILE A 158 6.24 15.97 12.91
C ILE A 158 6.72 15.30 11.62
N GLU A 159 6.27 15.81 10.48
CA GLU A 159 6.70 15.37 9.15
C GLU A 159 8.24 15.40 9.00
N ALA A 160 8.89 16.48 9.45
CA ALA A 160 10.34 16.62 9.43
C ALA A 160 11.04 15.62 10.37
N ASP A 161 10.55 15.43 11.59
CA ASP A 161 11.09 14.47 12.57
C ASP A 161 11.03 13.04 12.02
N ILE A 162 9.92 12.67 11.36
CA ILE A 162 9.76 11.36 10.72
C ILE A 162 10.81 11.20 9.61
N CYS A 163 10.97 12.19 8.73
CA CYS A 163 12.00 12.14 7.68
C CYS A 163 13.42 12.03 8.27
N GLU A 164 13.72 12.75 9.35
CA GLU A 164 15.02 12.68 10.04
C GLU A 164 15.27 11.29 10.63
N ALA A 165 14.28 10.70 11.30
CA ALA A 165 14.38 9.37 11.89
C ALA A 165 14.57 8.26 10.85
N ILE A 166 13.86 8.33 9.73
CA ILE A 166 14.00 7.38 8.61
C ILE A 166 15.38 7.52 7.96
N ARG A 167 15.87 8.73 7.72
CA ARG A 167 17.21 8.95 7.16
C ARG A 167 18.29 8.40 8.08
N ALA A 168 18.15 8.60 9.40
CA ALA A 168 19.06 8.02 10.38
C ALA A 168 19.04 6.48 10.33
N ALA A 169 17.87 5.86 10.18
CA ALA A 169 17.73 4.42 10.00
C ALA A 169 18.40 3.91 8.71
N SER A 170 18.16 4.60 7.59
CA SER A 170 18.76 4.26 6.30
C SER A 170 20.29 4.33 6.37
N GLN A 171 20.85 5.37 7.01
CA GLN A 171 22.29 5.49 7.24
C GLN A 171 22.84 4.40 8.16
N LYS A 172 22.12 4.10 9.25
CA LYS A 172 22.50 3.08 10.24
C LYS A 172 22.64 1.70 9.61
N PHE A 173 21.69 1.31 8.76
CA PHE A 173 21.68 -0.03 8.16
C PHE A 173 22.42 -0.12 6.83
N GLY A 174 22.44 0.96 6.05
CA GLY A 174 23.11 1.00 4.75
C GLY A 174 22.53 0.01 3.74
N VAL A 175 21.23 -0.28 3.83
CA VAL A 175 20.48 -1.17 2.94
C VAL A 175 19.16 -0.52 2.53
N PRO A 176 18.52 -0.98 1.44
CA PRO A 176 17.18 -0.54 1.10
C PRO A 176 16.18 -0.76 2.23
N LEU A 177 15.36 0.25 2.49
CA LEU A 177 14.25 0.18 3.43
C LEU A 177 12.95 0.33 2.65
N TYR A 178 12.06 -0.64 2.77
CA TYR A 178 10.71 -0.60 2.23
C TYR A 178 9.74 -0.19 3.32
N SER A 179 8.78 0.69 3.00
CA SER A 179 7.65 1.00 3.87
C SER A 179 6.45 0.32 3.25
N GLU A 180 5.89 -0.68 3.93
CA GLU A 180 4.61 -1.24 3.52
C GLU A 180 3.47 -0.40 4.09
N HIS A 181 2.43 -0.17 3.30
CA HIS A 181 1.31 0.68 3.66
C HIS A 181 -0.03 0.03 3.38
N VAL A 182 -0.89 0.08 4.38
CA VAL A 182 -2.32 -0.17 4.31
C VAL A 182 -3.03 1.06 3.75
N PHE A 183 -2.69 2.25 4.24
CA PHE A 183 -3.46 3.47 3.97
C PHE A 183 -2.80 4.37 2.93
N PRO A 184 -3.61 5.14 2.16
CA PRO A 184 -3.11 5.98 1.09
C PRO A 184 -2.55 7.33 1.58
N VAL A 185 -1.71 7.28 2.61
CA VAL A 185 -1.11 8.43 3.27
C VAL A 185 0.35 8.16 3.59
N MET A 186 1.10 9.23 3.85
CA MET A 186 2.52 9.22 4.20
C MET A 186 3.48 8.75 3.09
N TYR A 187 3.00 8.26 1.93
CA TYR A 187 3.86 7.81 0.83
C TYR A 187 4.94 8.83 0.44
N HIS A 188 4.57 10.10 0.34
CA HIS A 188 5.52 11.16 -0.01
C HIS A 188 6.50 11.45 1.12
N THR A 189 6.02 11.42 2.37
CA THR A 189 6.87 11.59 3.57
C THR A 189 7.95 10.50 3.63
N PHE A 190 7.56 9.24 3.44
CA PHE A 190 8.46 8.08 3.44
C PHE A 190 9.41 8.08 2.23
N SER A 191 8.89 8.35 1.02
CA SER A 191 9.69 8.40 -0.21
C SER A 191 10.74 9.53 -0.16
N ARG A 192 10.37 10.72 0.32
CA ARG A 192 11.27 11.87 0.50
C ARG A 192 12.36 11.59 1.55
N ALA A 193 12.07 10.73 2.51
CA ALA A 193 13.03 10.28 3.49
C ALA A 193 13.98 9.17 2.97
N GLY A 194 13.70 8.61 1.80
CA GLY A 194 14.51 7.61 1.11
C GLY A 194 14.03 6.17 1.23
N MET A 195 12.80 5.95 1.72
CA MET A 195 12.18 4.62 1.70
C MET A 195 11.55 4.32 0.35
N ARG A 196 11.49 3.03 0.01
CA ARG A 196 10.77 2.48 -1.13
C ARG A 196 9.36 2.16 -0.67
N VAL A 197 8.39 2.95 -1.10
CA VAL A 197 7.00 2.71 -0.69
C VAL A 197 6.45 1.44 -1.32
N CYS A 198 5.63 0.72 -0.56
CA CYS A 198 5.04 -0.56 -0.92
C CYS A 198 3.55 -0.55 -0.51
N PRO A 199 2.67 0.10 -1.29
CA PRO A 199 1.23 0.00 -1.08
C PRO A 199 0.77 -1.45 -1.06
N LYS A 200 -0.12 -1.78 -0.13
CA LYS A 200 -0.98 -2.96 -0.23
C LYS A 200 -2.07 -2.70 -1.28
N VAL A 201 -2.32 -3.71 -2.10
CA VAL A 201 -3.52 -3.85 -2.92
C VAL A 201 -4.30 -5.03 -2.37
N LEU A 202 -5.59 -5.10 -2.66
CA LEU A 202 -6.52 -6.02 -2.02
C LEU A 202 -6.52 -5.86 -0.49
N LYS A 203 -6.55 -4.63 0.02
CA LYS A 203 -6.77 -4.40 1.45
C LYS A 203 -7.94 -3.42 1.65
N GLU A 204 -7.79 -2.39 2.46
CA GLU A 204 -8.91 -1.56 2.93
C GLU A 204 -9.00 -0.20 2.21
N GLU A 205 -8.14 -0.01 1.22
CA GLU A 205 -8.03 1.16 0.37
C GLU A 205 -8.95 1.13 -0.86
N PHE A 206 -9.15 2.30 -1.46
CA PHE A 206 -9.61 2.40 -2.83
C PHE A 206 -8.42 2.28 -3.80
N GLN A 207 -8.33 1.17 -4.55
CA GLN A 207 -7.15 0.82 -5.36
C GLN A 207 -6.61 1.97 -6.25
N PRO A 208 -7.44 2.71 -7.00
CA PRO A 208 -6.93 3.78 -7.85
C PRO A 208 -6.34 4.95 -7.07
N LEU A 209 -6.90 5.24 -5.89
CA LEU A 209 -6.42 6.31 -5.02
C LEU A 209 -5.07 5.94 -4.41
N GLN A 210 -4.97 4.73 -3.83
CA GLN A 210 -3.74 4.18 -3.26
C GLN A 210 -2.60 4.21 -4.29
N LEU A 211 -2.85 3.68 -5.48
CA LEU A 211 -1.84 3.56 -6.52
C LEU A 211 -1.47 4.92 -7.14
N ALA A 212 -2.43 5.85 -7.31
CA ALA A 212 -2.13 7.21 -7.75
C ALA A 212 -1.22 7.96 -6.76
N ALA A 213 -1.41 7.74 -5.46
CA ALA A 213 -0.59 8.35 -4.41
C ALA A 213 0.80 7.71 -4.33
N ALA A 214 0.88 6.39 -4.30
CA ALA A 214 2.15 5.67 -4.20
C ALA A 214 3.03 5.86 -5.45
N MET A 215 2.46 5.73 -6.66
CA MET A 215 3.21 5.96 -7.91
C MET A 215 3.66 7.42 -8.05
N GLY A 216 2.81 8.37 -7.64
CA GLY A 216 3.15 9.80 -7.64
C GLY A 216 4.32 10.11 -6.69
N ALA A 217 4.32 9.55 -5.48
CA ALA A 217 5.42 9.67 -4.53
C ALA A 217 6.72 9.04 -5.06
N ALA A 218 6.64 7.81 -5.59
CA ALA A 218 7.77 7.10 -6.17
C ALA A 218 8.38 7.89 -7.34
N LYS A 219 7.55 8.43 -8.24
CA LYS A 219 7.97 9.27 -9.36
C LYS A 219 8.65 10.55 -8.88
N GLN A 220 8.00 11.31 -8.00
CA GLN A 220 8.48 12.61 -7.52
C GLN A 220 9.87 12.52 -6.88
N TYR A 221 10.13 11.44 -6.15
CA TYR A 221 11.38 11.23 -5.44
C TYR A 221 12.33 10.23 -6.11
N GLY A 222 12.00 9.75 -7.30
CA GLY A 222 12.81 8.79 -8.06
C GLY A 222 13.07 7.47 -7.30
N GLN A 223 12.13 7.04 -6.47
CA GLN A 223 12.26 5.84 -5.66
C GLN A 223 11.66 4.62 -6.36
N PRO A 224 12.27 3.43 -6.21
CA PRO A 224 11.62 2.16 -6.54
C PRO A 224 10.29 1.98 -5.81
N LEU A 225 9.26 1.56 -6.54
CA LEU A 225 7.97 1.11 -6.00
C LEU A 225 7.99 -0.40 -5.69
N GLY A 226 7.49 -0.78 -4.51
CA GLY A 226 7.03 -2.14 -4.21
C GLY A 226 5.50 -2.22 -4.28
N ILE A 227 4.92 -3.41 -4.38
CA ILE A 227 3.48 -3.64 -4.17
C ILE A 227 3.28 -4.93 -3.37
N CYS A 228 2.49 -4.88 -2.31
CA CYS A 228 2.04 -6.06 -1.60
C CYS A 228 0.62 -6.42 -2.06
N VAL A 229 0.38 -7.68 -2.43
CA VAL A 229 -0.95 -8.20 -2.73
C VAL A 229 -1.43 -8.91 -1.46
N ASP A 230 -2.28 -8.22 -0.71
CA ASP A 230 -2.73 -8.65 0.60
C ASP A 230 -4.01 -9.49 0.48
N LEU A 231 -4.10 -10.57 1.24
CA LEU A 231 -5.32 -11.40 1.29
C LEU A 231 -6.09 -11.22 2.60
N TRP A 232 -5.59 -10.41 3.52
CA TRP A 232 -6.35 -9.94 4.67
C TRP A 232 -7.41 -8.92 4.27
N GLY A 233 -8.50 -8.88 5.03
CA GLY A 233 -9.56 -7.91 4.81
C GLY A 233 -10.84 -8.30 5.52
N MET A 234 -11.96 -7.84 4.96
CA MET A 234 -13.26 -7.91 5.62
C MET A 234 -14.16 -9.02 5.10
N ASP A 235 -14.05 -9.40 3.82
CA ASP A 235 -15.01 -10.31 3.22
C ASP A 235 -14.80 -11.78 3.59
N VAL A 236 -15.88 -12.55 3.49
CA VAL A 236 -15.86 -14.01 3.53
C VAL A 236 -16.81 -14.52 2.45
N GLY A 237 -16.57 -15.74 1.96
CA GLY A 237 -17.44 -16.29 0.94
C GLY A 237 -17.19 -17.77 0.69
N HIS A 238 -17.71 -18.24 -0.43
CA HIS A 238 -17.65 -19.64 -0.83
C HIS A 238 -16.31 -19.97 -1.50
N TRP A 239 -15.23 -19.82 -0.74
CA TRP A 239 -13.84 -20.08 -1.11
C TRP A 239 -13.03 -20.53 0.11
N PHE A 240 -11.84 -21.09 -0.10
CA PHE A 240 -10.96 -21.52 0.99
C PHE A 240 -10.79 -20.43 2.05
N THR A 241 -11.06 -20.73 3.33
CA THR A 241 -10.97 -19.76 4.43
C THR A 241 -10.02 -20.28 5.52
N ARG A 242 -8.90 -19.58 5.73
CA ARG A 242 -7.88 -19.91 6.75
C ARG A 242 -8.27 -19.37 8.12
N LEU A 243 -8.61 -18.10 8.15
CA LEU A 243 -9.12 -17.36 9.30
C LEU A 243 -10.26 -16.47 8.80
N TRP A 244 -11.19 -16.07 9.67
CA TRP A 244 -12.16 -15.04 9.28
C TRP A 244 -11.41 -13.76 8.86
N GLY A 245 -11.60 -13.35 7.61
CA GLY A 245 -10.85 -12.27 6.98
C GLY A 245 -9.50 -12.69 6.34
N LEU A 246 -9.25 -13.99 6.14
CA LEU A 246 -8.07 -14.50 5.41
C LEU A 246 -8.37 -15.85 4.71
N PRO A 247 -8.32 -15.93 3.37
CA PRO A 247 -8.40 -14.81 2.45
C PRO A 247 -9.77 -14.11 2.54
N ALA A 248 -9.73 -12.78 2.56
CA ALA A 248 -10.89 -11.91 2.53
C ALA A 248 -11.27 -11.45 1.12
N HIS A 249 -10.78 -12.14 0.10
CA HIS A 249 -10.99 -11.80 -1.29
C HIS A 249 -11.31 -13.09 -2.02
N SER A 250 -12.27 -13.03 -2.93
CA SER A 250 -12.56 -14.17 -3.79
C SER A 250 -11.34 -14.54 -4.66
N PRO A 251 -11.29 -15.77 -5.20
CA PRO A 251 -10.27 -16.15 -6.16
C PRO A 251 -10.20 -15.22 -7.38
N GLU A 252 -11.35 -14.73 -7.86
CA GLU A 252 -11.44 -13.78 -8.98
C GLU A 252 -10.85 -12.41 -8.63
N GLU A 253 -11.10 -11.90 -7.42
CA GLU A 253 -10.48 -10.68 -6.90
C GLU A 253 -8.97 -10.84 -6.79
N PHE A 254 -8.50 -11.96 -6.24
CA PHE A 254 -7.08 -12.25 -6.11
C PHE A 254 -6.37 -12.27 -7.47
N LYS A 255 -6.96 -12.95 -8.47
CA LYS A 255 -6.43 -12.96 -9.83
C LYS A 255 -6.35 -11.55 -10.42
N SER A 256 -7.41 -10.77 -10.27
CA SER A 256 -7.44 -9.38 -10.76
C SER A 256 -6.43 -8.49 -10.04
N GLY A 257 -6.25 -8.67 -8.72
CA GLY A 257 -5.27 -7.94 -7.92
C GLY A 257 -3.82 -8.26 -8.29
N LEU A 258 -3.49 -9.53 -8.56
CA LEU A 258 -2.18 -9.93 -9.08
C LEU A 258 -1.86 -9.24 -10.42
N GLN A 259 -2.81 -9.28 -11.36
CA GLN A 259 -2.65 -8.65 -12.68
C GLN A 259 -2.56 -7.13 -12.55
N LEU A 260 -3.39 -6.51 -11.70
CA LEU A 260 -3.35 -5.09 -11.42
C LEU A 260 -1.98 -4.68 -10.90
N ALA A 261 -1.48 -5.33 -9.84
CA ALA A 261 -0.17 -5.06 -9.26
C ALA A 261 0.96 -5.20 -10.31
N TYR A 262 0.92 -6.24 -11.14
CA TYR A 262 1.89 -6.45 -12.21
C TYR A 262 1.88 -5.31 -13.23
N TYR A 263 0.71 -4.92 -13.72
CA TYR A 263 0.58 -3.86 -14.72
C TYR A 263 0.95 -2.46 -14.23
N MET A 264 1.03 -2.23 -12.91
CA MET A 264 1.63 -1.00 -12.35
C MET A 264 3.16 -0.97 -12.53
N ALA A 265 3.76 -2.08 -12.98
CA ALA A 265 5.18 -2.24 -13.24
C ALA A 265 6.10 -1.83 -12.06
N PRO A 266 5.83 -2.31 -10.83
CA PRO A 266 6.68 -2.01 -9.69
C PRO A 266 8.06 -2.65 -9.85
N SER A 267 9.03 -2.21 -9.06
CA SER A 267 10.34 -2.88 -9.00
C SER A 267 10.23 -4.28 -8.41
N MET A 268 9.31 -4.46 -7.46
CA MET A 268 8.97 -5.76 -6.90
C MET A 268 7.51 -5.80 -6.49
N MET A 269 6.94 -7.00 -6.49
CA MET A 269 5.67 -7.29 -5.84
C MET A 269 5.77 -8.59 -5.05
N PHE A 270 4.93 -8.76 -4.04
CA PHE A 270 4.80 -10.04 -3.34
C PHE A 270 3.37 -10.27 -2.88
N VAL A 271 3.00 -11.53 -2.70
CA VAL A 271 1.75 -11.91 -2.03
C VAL A 271 2.02 -12.02 -0.54
N GLU A 272 1.19 -11.36 0.26
CA GLU A 272 1.23 -11.48 1.71
C GLU A 272 0.72 -12.85 2.15
N ASN A 273 1.51 -13.50 3.00
CA ASN A 273 1.29 -14.80 3.61
C ASN A 273 0.84 -15.90 2.63
N MET A 274 1.69 -16.90 2.42
CA MET A 274 1.30 -18.09 1.64
C MET A 274 0.17 -18.94 2.25
N ASP A 275 -0.40 -18.52 3.39
CA ASP A 275 -1.44 -19.20 4.15
C ASP A 275 -2.72 -19.45 3.36
N ALA A 276 -3.08 -18.55 2.45
CA ALA A 276 -4.23 -18.74 1.59
C ALA A 276 -3.91 -19.64 0.38
N LEU A 277 -2.65 -19.70 -0.04
CA LEU A 277 -2.21 -20.36 -1.28
C LEU A 277 -1.92 -21.86 -1.06
N LEU A 278 -1.40 -22.21 0.12
CA LEU A 278 -0.85 -23.53 0.40
C LEU A 278 -1.44 -24.13 1.67
N ARG A 279 -1.67 -25.44 1.64
CA ARG A 279 -1.79 -26.25 2.86
C ARG A 279 -0.65 -27.23 2.94
N ASN A 280 -0.12 -27.45 4.14
CA ASN A 280 0.73 -28.61 4.37
C ASN A 280 -0.12 -29.75 4.95
N THR A 281 0.09 -30.98 4.50
CA THR A 281 -0.63 -32.16 4.99
C THR A 281 0.36 -33.26 5.35
N GLU A 282 -0.11 -34.37 5.91
CA GLU A 282 0.74 -35.57 6.11
C GLU A 282 1.35 -36.10 4.80
N LYS A 283 0.79 -35.73 3.64
CA LYS A 283 1.27 -36.10 2.30
C LYS A 283 2.15 -35.03 1.66
N GLY A 284 2.44 -33.94 2.36
CA GLY A 284 3.14 -32.77 1.84
C GLY A 284 2.19 -31.63 1.46
N PHE A 285 2.74 -30.66 0.74
CA PHE A 285 2.01 -29.46 0.31
C PHE A 285 0.94 -29.77 -0.73
N CYS A 286 -0.18 -29.05 -0.64
CA CYS A 286 -1.17 -28.95 -1.70
C CYS A 286 -1.59 -27.48 -1.90
N TYR A 287 -1.92 -27.17 -3.15
CA TYR A 287 -2.45 -25.87 -3.54
C TYR A 287 -3.93 -25.76 -3.19
N THR A 288 -4.32 -24.58 -2.73
CA THR A 288 -5.73 -24.14 -2.78
C THR A 288 -6.00 -23.54 -4.16
N GLU A 289 -7.24 -23.12 -4.41
CA GLU A 289 -7.59 -22.35 -5.62
C GLU A 289 -6.75 -21.05 -5.77
N PHE A 290 -6.37 -20.41 -4.66
CA PHE A 290 -5.47 -19.25 -4.68
C PHE A 290 -4.04 -19.64 -5.08
N GLY A 291 -3.57 -20.80 -4.61
CA GLY A 291 -2.27 -21.34 -5.00
C GLY A 291 -2.19 -21.66 -6.50
N GLU A 292 -3.25 -22.25 -7.06
CA GLU A 292 -3.34 -22.53 -8.50
C GLU A 292 -3.32 -21.23 -9.33
N ILE A 293 -4.06 -20.20 -8.89
CA ILE A 293 -4.06 -18.87 -9.54
C ILE A 293 -2.67 -18.23 -9.49
N PHE A 294 -1.98 -18.30 -8.34
CA PHE A 294 -0.64 -17.73 -8.21
C PHE A 294 0.39 -18.46 -9.08
N LEU A 295 0.32 -19.79 -9.16
CA LEU A 295 1.17 -20.57 -10.07
C LEU A 295 0.94 -20.21 -11.53
N ASP A 296 -0.32 -20.13 -11.98
CA ASP A 296 -0.66 -19.71 -13.34
C ASP A 296 -0.14 -18.29 -13.63
N PHE A 297 -0.27 -17.39 -12.65
CA PHE A 297 0.23 -16.03 -12.75
C PHE A 297 1.75 -15.98 -12.95
N VAL A 298 2.53 -16.69 -12.12
CA VAL A 298 3.99 -16.68 -12.19
C VAL A 298 4.52 -17.40 -13.43
N HIS A 299 4.00 -18.60 -13.73
CA HIS A 299 4.56 -19.47 -14.76
C HIS A 299 4.03 -19.20 -16.17
N ASN A 300 2.81 -18.65 -16.30
CA ASN A 300 2.18 -18.42 -17.60
C ASN A 300 1.93 -16.92 -17.84
N PHE A 301 1.15 -16.26 -16.97
CA PHE A 301 0.72 -14.88 -17.22
C PHE A 301 1.90 -13.91 -17.36
N VAL A 302 2.83 -13.90 -16.40
CA VAL A 302 3.95 -12.94 -16.41
C VAL A 302 4.87 -13.13 -17.62
N PRO A 303 5.31 -14.36 -17.98
CA PRO A 303 6.09 -14.59 -19.20
C PRO A 303 5.36 -14.19 -20.49
N GLU A 304 4.04 -14.38 -20.56
CA GLU A 304 3.23 -14.06 -21.74
C GLU A 304 2.94 -12.56 -21.89
N HIS A 305 3.08 -11.77 -20.84
CA HIS A 305 2.72 -10.35 -20.81
C HIS A 305 3.89 -9.42 -20.44
N PRO A 306 5.03 -9.44 -21.17
CA PRO A 306 6.18 -8.61 -20.84
C PRO A 306 5.84 -7.11 -20.88
N LEU A 307 6.26 -6.38 -19.84
CA LEU A 307 5.96 -4.95 -19.72
C LEU A 307 6.96 -4.07 -20.49
N PRO A 308 6.50 -3.19 -21.39
CA PRO A 308 7.37 -2.27 -22.12
C PRO A 308 7.76 -1.02 -21.32
N TYR A 309 7.29 -0.88 -20.08
CA TYR A 309 7.46 0.29 -19.21
C TYR A 309 7.80 -0.11 -17.77
N THR A 310 8.07 0.90 -16.93
CA THR A 310 8.21 0.80 -15.47
C THR A 310 7.30 1.81 -14.78
N HIS A 311 7.05 1.65 -13.48
CA HIS A 311 6.35 2.66 -12.67
C HIS A 311 6.98 4.07 -12.75
N LEU A 312 8.29 4.20 -13.01
CA LEU A 312 8.94 5.52 -13.18
C LEU A 312 8.58 6.20 -14.51
N ASP A 313 8.01 5.45 -15.46
CA ASP A 313 7.50 5.98 -16.72
C ASP A 313 6.07 6.52 -16.61
N VAL A 314 5.45 6.40 -15.43
CA VAL A 314 4.09 6.91 -15.20
C VAL A 314 4.02 8.41 -15.48
N ALA A 315 2.94 8.84 -16.12
CA ALA A 315 2.64 10.23 -16.43
C ALA A 315 1.18 10.51 -16.06
N CYS A 316 0.80 11.78 -15.99
CA CYS A 316 -0.55 12.18 -15.63
C CYS A 316 -1.07 13.30 -16.52
N ASP A 317 -2.37 13.25 -16.81
CA ASP A 317 -3.13 14.40 -17.31
C ASP A 317 -3.67 15.25 -16.15
N ILE A 318 -3.85 14.65 -14.96
CA ILE A 318 -4.31 15.30 -13.73
C ILE A 318 -3.25 15.16 -12.64
N ALA A 319 -2.68 16.26 -12.16
CA ALA A 319 -1.79 16.28 -11.02
C ALA A 319 -2.51 16.86 -9.79
N VAL A 320 -2.70 16.04 -8.76
CA VAL A 320 -3.23 16.49 -7.46
C VAL A 320 -2.05 16.83 -6.56
N ILE A 321 -1.98 18.05 -6.04
CA ILE A 321 -0.85 18.54 -5.24
C ILE A 321 -1.34 18.84 -3.83
N ARG A 322 -0.74 18.20 -2.80
CA ARG A 322 -1.15 18.38 -1.40
C ARG A 322 0.02 18.27 -0.41
N ALA A 323 -0.08 18.88 0.76
CA ALA A 323 0.77 18.49 1.90
C ALA A 323 0.36 17.11 2.39
N ASP A 324 1.27 16.15 2.57
CA ASP A 324 0.97 14.82 3.13
C ASP A 324 0.74 14.93 4.65
N ASP A 325 -0.52 14.93 5.07
CA ASP A 325 -0.99 15.29 6.41
C ASP A 325 -1.32 14.06 7.26
N ALA A 326 -1.09 12.86 6.71
CA ALA A 326 -1.19 11.61 7.46
C ALA A 326 -2.55 11.46 8.17
N CYS A 327 -3.62 11.69 7.42
CA CYS A 327 -4.99 11.58 7.90
C CYS A 327 -5.84 10.79 6.91
N ILE A 328 -6.51 9.76 7.40
CA ILE A 328 -7.24 8.79 6.58
C ILE A 328 -8.74 9.11 6.44
N ALA A 329 -9.28 9.98 7.29
CA ALA A 329 -10.71 10.33 7.28
C ALA A 329 -10.98 11.72 7.86
N LYS A 330 -12.13 12.30 7.50
CA LYS A 330 -12.57 13.62 8.00
C LYS A 330 -12.72 13.67 9.51
N SER A 331 -12.99 12.51 10.12
CA SER A 331 -13.11 12.31 11.57
C SER A 331 -11.79 11.98 12.27
N GLY A 332 -10.66 11.96 11.54
CA GLY A 332 -9.37 11.49 12.05
C GLY A 332 -9.16 9.98 11.88
N ASN A 333 -8.06 9.49 12.45
CA ASN A 333 -7.61 8.11 12.36
C ASN A 333 -8.36 7.19 13.35
N PHE A 334 -8.08 5.88 13.38
CA PHE A 334 -8.90 4.88 14.08
C PHE A 334 -9.03 5.08 15.58
N ASP A 335 -7.95 5.48 16.25
CA ASP A 335 -7.94 5.70 17.70
C ASP A 335 -8.45 7.10 18.11
N GLY A 336 -9.01 7.85 17.15
CA GLY A 336 -9.46 9.23 17.32
C GLY A 336 -8.35 10.26 17.24
N SER A 337 -7.11 9.87 16.93
CA SER A 337 -6.04 10.80 16.62
C SER A 337 -6.26 11.54 15.29
N GLY A 338 -5.61 12.69 15.12
CA GLY A 338 -5.58 13.45 13.89
C GLY A 338 -4.24 13.30 13.16
N LEU A 339 -3.68 14.40 12.67
CA LEU A 339 -2.55 14.39 11.74
C LEU A 339 -1.33 13.68 12.33
N PHE A 340 -0.76 12.72 11.60
CA PHE A 340 0.42 11.93 11.99
C PHE A 340 0.29 11.18 13.33
N GLY A 341 -0.95 10.91 13.77
CA GLY A 341 -1.23 10.30 15.07
C GLY A 341 -1.33 11.30 16.23
N SER A 342 -1.26 12.61 15.96
CA SER A 342 -1.41 13.64 16.99
C SER A 342 -2.85 13.76 17.48
N ARG A 343 -3.07 13.72 18.80
CA ARG A 343 -4.38 14.06 19.40
C ARG A 343 -4.64 15.57 19.47
N ASP A 344 -3.61 16.38 19.28
CA ASP A 344 -3.68 17.84 19.36
C ASP A 344 -3.97 18.49 17.99
N LEU A 345 -3.66 17.79 16.90
CA LEU A 345 -3.84 18.27 15.52
C LEU A 345 -4.98 17.53 14.84
N LEU A 346 -6.22 17.93 15.13
CA LEU A 346 -7.39 17.33 14.50
C LEU A 346 -7.52 17.77 13.03
N PRO A 347 -8.14 16.94 12.16
CA PRO A 347 -8.45 17.32 10.80
C PRO A 347 -9.43 18.51 10.76
N ASP A 348 -9.34 19.27 9.68
CA ASP A 348 -10.11 20.46 9.41
C ASP A 348 -10.50 20.52 7.92
N ALA A 349 -11.20 21.57 7.50
CA ALA A 349 -11.63 21.71 6.11
C ALA A 349 -10.45 21.70 5.11
N ARG A 350 -9.27 22.20 5.49
CA ARG A 350 -8.11 22.26 4.60
C ARG A 350 -7.48 20.89 4.41
N THR A 351 -7.24 20.17 5.50
CA THR A 351 -6.70 18.79 5.47
C THR A 351 -7.69 17.83 4.81
N ASN A 352 -9.00 18.00 5.04
CA ASN A 352 -10.06 17.18 4.47
C ASN A 352 -10.29 17.40 2.97
N SER A 353 -9.83 18.53 2.41
CA SER A 353 -10.04 18.85 0.99
C SER A 353 -9.49 17.80 0.03
N PHE A 354 -8.47 17.03 0.42
CA PHE A 354 -7.97 15.92 -0.40
C PHE A 354 -9.03 14.82 -0.59
N ILE A 355 -9.84 14.53 0.44
CA ILE A 355 -10.95 13.57 0.36
C ILE A 355 -11.99 14.08 -0.65
N ASP A 356 -12.35 15.37 -0.60
CA ASP A 356 -13.33 15.98 -1.51
C ASP A 356 -12.86 15.95 -2.98
N VAL A 357 -11.57 16.24 -3.20
CA VAL A 357 -10.94 16.16 -4.53
C VAL A 357 -10.99 14.72 -5.04
N MET A 358 -10.50 13.76 -4.28
CA MET A 358 -10.45 12.36 -4.73
C MET A 358 -11.85 11.78 -4.93
N TYR A 359 -12.81 12.10 -4.05
CA TYR A 359 -14.21 11.73 -4.21
C TYR A 359 -14.78 12.18 -5.55
N THR A 360 -14.48 13.42 -5.97
CA THR A 360 -14.93 13.94 -7.27
C THR A 360 -14.21 13.29 -8.44
N LEU A 361 -12.88 13.15 -8.36
CA LEU A 361 -12.07 12.53 -9.42
C LEU A 361 -12.41 11.04 -9.63
N LEU A 362 -12.87 10.37 -8.57
CA LEU A 362 -13.31 8.97 -8.60
C LEU A 362 -14.79 8.82 -8.98
N HIS A 363 -15.39 9.83 -9.62
CA HIS A 363 -16.81 9.87 -10.00
C HIS A 363 -17.77 9.58 -8.84
N LYS A 364 -17.39 9.95 -7.61
CA LYS A 364 -18.21 9.78 -6.41
C LYS A 364 -18.52 8.31 -6.09
N THR A 365 -17.65 7.40 -6.52
CA THR A 365 -17.79 5.95 -6.31
C THR A 365 -17.11 5.47 -5.03
N CYS A 366 -16.25 6.29 -4.42
CA CYS A 366 -15.64 6.01 -3.12
C CYS A 366 -16.37 6.80 -2.00
N SER A 367 -15.91 6.62 -0.76
CA SER A 367 -16.39 7.38 0.39
C SER A 367 -16.11 8.88 0.24
N HIS A 368 -17.05 9.71 0.72
CA HIS A 368 -16.82 11.15 0.90
C HIS A 368 -16.27 11.50 2.30
N GLU A 369 -16.19 10.52 3.19
CA GLU A 369 -15.77 10.70 4.59
C GLU A 369 -14.35 10.18 4.85
N ALA A 370 -13.86 9.22 4.06
CA ALA A 370 -12.58 8.58 4.25
C ALA A 370 -11.87 8.18 2.95
N LEU A 371 -10.58 7.92 3.05
CA LEU A 371 -9.74 7.38 1.98
C LEU A 371 -9.72 5.84 1.97
N THR A 372 -10.45 5.21 2.89
CA THR A 372 -10.47 3.76 3.14
C THR A 372 -11.89 3.32 3.52
N TYR A 373 -12.17 2.01 3.46
CA TYR A 373 -13.47 1.46 3.86
C TYR A 373 -13.72 1.52 5.38
N HIS A 374 -12.71 1.36 6.24
CA HIS A 374 -12.87 1.27 7.70
C HIS A 374 -13.43 2.51 8.41
N LYS A 375 -13.27 3.70 7.82
CA LYS A 375 -13.73 4.98 8.39
C LYS A 375 -14.78 5.68 7.52
N SER A 376 -15.35 4.93 6.59
CA SER A 376 -16.35 5.41 5.66
C SER A 376 -17.76 5.28 6.22
N GLU A 377 -18.71 5.87 5.51
CA GLU A 377 -20.14 5.67 5.68
C GLU A 377 -20.63 4.26 5.32
N PHE A 378 -19.75 3.38 4.82
CA PHE A 378 -20.09 2.01 4.46
C PHE A 378 -20.16 1.14 5.73
N ASP A 379 -21.37 0.81 6.18
CA ASP A 379 -21.64 -0.10 7.30
C ASP A 379 -21.38 -1.57 6.89
N MET A 380 -20.10 -1.90 6.64
CA MET A 380 -19.71 -3.06 5.84
C MET A 380 -18.64 -3.95 6.52
N ILE A 381 -18.58 -4.00 7.86
CA ILE A 381 -17.60 -4.89 8.53
C ILE A 381 -18.31 -6.17 9.03
N PRO A 382 -18.31 -7.27 8.26
CA PRO A 382 -18.96 -8.53 8.67
C PRO A 382 -18.19 -9.27 9.78
N LEU A 383 -17.09 -8.71 10.31
CA LEU A 383 -16.39 -9.25 11.49
C LEU A 383 -17.33 -9.45 12.70
N GLY A 384 -18.38 -8.64 12.83
CA GLY A 384 -19.42 -8.83 13.85
C GLY A 384 -20.24 -10.12 13.67
N LYS A 385 -20.41 -10.60 12.42
CA LYS A 385 -21.09 -11.86 12.08
C LYS A 385 -20.18 -13.08 12.31
N TYR A 386 -18.87 -12.92 12.15
CA TYR A 386 -17.87 -13.99 12.27
C TYR A 386 -16.85 -13.69 13.39
N PRO A 387 -17.26 -13.76 14.67
CA PRO A 387 -16.37 -13.47 15.77
C PRO A 387 -15.26 -14.53 15.85
N ARG A 388 -14.09 -14.15 16.36
CA ARG A 388 -12.93 -15.05 16.55
C ARG A 388 -12.91 -15.61 17.97
N THR A 389 -13.91 -16.43 18.31
CA THR A 389 -13.97 -17.16 19.58
C THR A 389 -13.28 -18.52 19.46
N GLU A 390 -12.88 -19.13 20.58
CA GLU A 390 -12.28 -20.47 20.58
C GLU A 390 -13.14 -21.51 19.84
N GLU A 391 -14.47 -21.42 19.98
CA GLU A 391 -15.42 -22.30 19.27
C GLU A 391 -15.35 -22.10 17.74
N THR A 392 -15.44 -20.85 17.28
CA THR A 392 -15.39 -20.55 15.85
C THR A 392 -14.04 -20.86 15.22
N LEU A 393 -12.95 -20.67 15.95
CA LEU A 393 -11.59 -20.93 15.47
C LEU A 393 -11.33 -22.43 15.29
N ARG A 394 -11.97 -23.30 16.08
CA ARG A 394 -11.86 -24.77 15.93
C ARG A 394 -12.50 -25.30 14.64
N ALA A 395 -13.38 -24.52 14.01
CA ALA A 395 -13.98 -24.89 12.72
C ALA A 395 -13.08 -24.58 11.52
N LEU A 396 -12.01 -23.81 11.73
CA LEU A 396 -11.11 -23.35 10.68
C LEU A 396 -9.89 -24.29 10.54
N PRO A 397 -9.33 -24.46 9.34
CA PRO A 397 -9.72 -23.80 8.08
C PRO A 397 -10.92 -24.47 7.41
N LEU A 398 -11.70 -23.69 6.65
CA LEU A 398 -12.80 -24.20 5.82
C LEU A 398 -12.32 -24.41 4.39
N ALA A 399 -12.44 -25.64 3.89
CA ALA A 399 -12.01 -25.98 2.53
C ALA A 399 -12.82 -25.25 1.43
N HIS A 400 -14.07 -24.90 1.71
CA HIS A 400 -15.01 -24.27 0.76
C HIS A 400 -15.65 -22.99 1.31
N GLY A 401 -15.14 -22.48 2.43
CA GLY A 401 -15.65 -21.27 3.06
C GLY A 401 -17.09 -21.39 3.55
N VAL A 402 -17.80 -20.27 3.49
CA VAL A 402 -19.22 -20.17 3.88
C VAL A 402 -20.14 -20.45 2.68
N PRO A 403 -21.41 -20.81 2.90
CA PRO A 403 -22.38 -20.94 1.82
C PRO A 403 -22.49 -19.65 0.98
N LYS A 404 -22.80 -19.78 -0.30
CA LYS A 404 -22.85 -18.63 -1.23
C LYS A 404 -23.86 -17.55 -0.81
N GLU A 405 -24.96 -17.95 -0.19
CA GLU A 405 -25.97 -17.07 0.37
C GLU A 405 -25.48 -16.23 1.58
N GLU A 406 -24.33 -16.60 2.15
CA GLU A 406 -23.69 -15.90 3.26
C GLU A 406 -22.47 -15.07 2.85
N GLU A 407 -22.06 -15.15 1.59
CA GLU A 407 -20.94 -14.38 1.05
C GLU A 407 -21.17 -12.88 1.21
N THR A 408 -20.10 -12.19 1.59
CA THR A 408 -20.08 -10.74 1.72
C THR A 408 -19.31 -10.11 0.56
N LEU A 409 -19.62 -8.85 0.27
CA LEU A 409 -18.89 -8.05 -0.69
C LEU A 409 -18.86 -6.62 -0.19
N CYS A 410 -17.78 -6.27 0.49
CA CYS A 410 -17.60 -5.01 1.19
C CYS A 410 -16.74 -4.04 0.41
N HIS A 411 -15.70 -4.52 -0.28
CA HIS A 411 -14.71 -3.66 -0.95
C HIS A 411 -14.47 -4.06 -2.41
N PRO A 412 -15.16 -3.46 -3.40
CA PRO A 412 -14.79 -3.66 -4.81
C PRO A 412 -13.39 -3.11 -5.10
N ILE A 413 -12.68 -3.74 -6.03
CA ILE A 413 -11.31 -3.35 -6.41
C ILE A 413 -11.27 -2.38 -7.60
N PHE A 414 -12.44 -1.95 -8.10
CA PHE A 414 -12.59 -1.03 -9.23
C PHE A 414 -13.24 0.29 -8.82
N HIS A 415 -12.55 1.39 -9.11
CA HIS A 415 -13.14 2.73 -9.18
C HIS A 415 -12.62 3.45 -10.43
N PRO A 416 -13.43 4.25 -11.13
CA PRO A 416 -12.96 5.01 -12.29
C PRO A 416 -12.01 6.12 -11.84
N LEU A 417 -10.87 6.24 -12.51
CA LEU A 417 -9.93 7.34 -12.32
C LEU A 417 -9.23 7.61 -13.65
N ASN A 418 -9.10 8.87 -14.04
CA ASN A 418 -8.51 9.19 -15.33
C ASN A 418 -7.13 9.84 -15.20
N GLN A 419 -6.08 9.04 -15.37
CA GLN A 419 -4.69 9.48 -15.51
C GLN A 419 -4.25 10.49 -14.44
N ALA A 420 -4.65 10.23 -13.20
CA ALA A 420 -4.33 11.09 -12.06
C ALA A 420 -3.13 10.54 -11.28
N LEU A 421 -2.26 11.45 -10.82
CA LEU A 421 -1.20 11.17 -9.85
C LEU A 421 -1.25 12.20 -8.73
N VAL A 422 -0.83 11.79 -7.53
CA VAL A 422 -0.72 12.69 -6.38
C VAL A 422 0.74 13.05 -6.12
N PHE A 423 1.00 14.32 -5.93
CA PHE A 423 2.29 14.91 -5.59
C PHE A 423 2.19 15.65 -4.27
N ASP A 424 3.31 15.74 -3.56
CA ASP A 424 3.33 16.51 -2.32
C ASP A 424 3.61 18.01 -2.55
N GLN A 425 3.58 18.75 -1.44
CA GLN A 425 3.84 20.19 -1.37
C GLN A 425 5.24 20.64 -1.84
N TYR A 426 6.14 19.74 -2.25
CA TYR A 426 7.49 20.05 -2.74
C TYR A 426 7.69 19.71 -4.23
N VAL A 427 6.59 19.58 -4.97
CA VAL A 427 6.61 19.21 -6.39
C VAL A 427 7.35 20.23 -7.27
N ARG A 428 8.10 19.71 -8.25
CA ARG A 428 8.83 20.49 -9.25
C ARG A 428 8.22 20.31 -10.65
N PRO A 429 8.51 21.20 -11.62
CA PRO A 429 7.94 21.10 -12.96
C PRO A 429 8.20 19.75 -13.64
N GLU A 430 9.40 19.18 -13.46
CA GLU A 430 9.78 17.88 -14.02
C GLU A 430 9.00 16.69 -13.44
N ASP A 431 8.51 16.82 -12.20
CA ASP A 431 7.74 15.77 -11.54
C ASP A 431 6.32 15.68 -12.15
N ILE A 432 5.72 16.83 -12.47
CA ILE A 432 4.37 16.95 -13.05
C ILE A 432 4.36 16.57 -14.53
N GLY A 433 5.42 16.93 -15.28
CA GLY A 433 5.47 16.74 -16.72
C GLY A 433 4.33 17.51 -17.41
N ASP A 434 3.68 16.88 -18.40
CA ASP A 434 2.71 17.55 -19.28
C ASP A 434 1.25 17.49 -18.81
N ALA A 435 1.01 17.43 -17.50
CA ALA A 435 -0.34 17.47 -16.94
C ALA A 435 -1.13 18.67 -17.48
N ARG A 436 -2.42 18.43 -17.75
CA ARG A 436 -3.37 19.39 -18.33
C ARG A 436 -4.24 20.05 -17.27
N LEU A 437 -4.39 19.40 -16.12
CA LEU A 437 -5.09 19.89 -14.94
C LEU A 437 -4.19 19.74 -13.71
N LEU A 438 -4.03 20.83 -12.95
CA LEU A 438 -3.47 20.81 -11.59
C LEU A 438 -4.59 21.07 -10.60
N VAL A 439 -4.70 20.24 -9.56
CA VAL A 439 -5.61 20.48 -8.43
C VAL A 439 -4.79 20.62 -7.17
N VAL A 440 -4.65 21.85 -6.68
CA VAL A 440 -3.91 22.15 -5.45
C VAL A 440 -4.86 22.06 -4.27
N CYS A 441 -4.58 21.24 -3.26
CA CYS A 441 -5.43 21.06 -2.09
C CYS A 441 -4.58 20.80 -0.83
N GLY A 442 -5.22 20.44 0.28
CA GLY A 442 -4.56 20.19 1.56
C GLY A 442 -4.31 21.46 2.38
N SER A 443 -3.50 21.31 3.43
CA SER A 443 -3.32 22.32 4.47
C SER A 443 -2.11 23.25 4.30
N ARG A 444 -1.10 22.83 3.54
CA ARG A 444 0.17 23.54 3.37
C ARG A 444 0.65 23.45 1.91
N LEU A 445 1.49 24.42 1.54
CA LEU A 445 2.20 24.46 0.27
C LEU A 445 3.67 24.81 0.50
N GLY A 446 4.56 24.18 -0.25
CA GLY A 446 5.96 24.55 -0.27
C GLY A 446 6.17 25.85 -1.06
N PRO A 447 7.13 26.70 -0.67
CA PRO A 447 7.38 27.98 -1.36
C PRO A 447 7.69 27.81 -2.86
N SER A 448 8.37 26.74 -3.25
CA SER A 448 8.69 26.46 -4.66
C SER A 448 7.49 25.99 -5.48
N THR A 449 6.47 25.42 -4.82
CA THR A 449 5.31 24.83 -5.49
C THR A 449 4.42 25.88 -6.15
N VAL A 450 4.35 27.10 -5.58
CA VAL A 450 3.63 28.21 -6.20
C VAL A 450 4.21 28.54 -7.57
N GLU A 451 5.53 28.65 -7.68
CA GLU A 451 6.20 28.91 -8.97
C GLU A 451 6.06 27.72 -9.92
N THR A 452 6.20 26.48 -9.43
CA THR A 452 5.97 25.27 -10.23
C THR A 452 4.59 25.29 -10.88
N VAL A 453 3.54 25.58 -10.11
CA VAL A 453 2.15 25.66 -10.61
C VAL A 453 2.02 26.82 -11.61
N ALA A 454 2.57 27.99 -11.30
CA ALA A 454 2.51 29.16 -12.18
C ALA A 454 3.22 28.92 -13.52
N GLU A 455 4.39 28.28 -13.53
CA GLU A 455 5.10 27.89 -14.75
C GLU A 455 4.25 26.98 -15.63
N ARG A 456 3.62 25.96 -15.03
CA ARG A 456 2.72 25.04 -15.75
C ARG A 456 1.47 25.74 -16.28
N VAL A 457 0.89 26.67 -15.53
CA VAL A 457 -0.23 27.50 -16.00
C VAL A 457 0.19 28.33 -17.20
N ARG A 458 1.31 29.07 -17.11
CA ARG A 458 1.84 29.85 -18.24
C ARG A 458 2.07 28.98 -19.48
N ALA A 459 2.49 27.73 -19.29
CA ALA A 459 2.72 26.75 -20.35
C ALA A 459 1.42 26.23 -21.01
N GLY A 460 0.25 26.36 -20.41
CA GLY A 460 -1.04 25.92 -21.00
C GLY A 460 -1.94 25.09 -20.08
N THR A 461 -1.56 24.91 -18.81
CA THR A 461 -2.29 24.05 -17.86
C THR A 461 -3.41 24.82 -17.16
N LEU A 462 -4.53 24.16 -16.85
CA LEU A 462 -5.52 24.71 -15.92
C LEU A 462 -5.11 24.38 -14.48
N ALA A 463 -4.98 25.38 -13.62
CA ALA A 463 -4.79 25.17 -12.18
C ALA A 463 -6.06 25.52 -11.41
N VAL A 464 -6.54 24.56 -10.62
CA VAL A 464 -7.61 24.74 -9.64
C VAL A 464 -6.97 24.92 -8.27
N ILE A 465 -7.24 26.05 -7.62
CA ILE A 465 -6.75 26.34 -6.27
C ILE A 465 -7.92 26.74 -5.36
N PRO A 466 -7.88 26.44 -4.05
CA PRO A 466 -8.88 26.90 -3.12
C PRO A 466 -8.63 28.36 -2.76
N ALA A 467 -9.70 29.10 -2.45
CA ALA A 467 -9.64 30.51 -2.08
C ALA A 467 -8.71 30.78 -0.88
N TYR A 468 -8.55 29.80 0.02
CA TYR A 468 -7.65 29.94 1.17
C TYR A 468 -6.15 29.89 0.80
N PHE A 469 -5.79 29.57 -0.44
CA PHE A 469 -4.43 29.70 -0.97
C PHE A 469 -4.28 30.91 -1.92
N GLU A 470 -5.31 31.73 -2.11
CA GLU A 470 -5.25 32.86 -3.06
C GLU A 470 -4.13 33.85 -2.72
N ALA A 471 -3.86 34.09 -1.44
CA ALA A 471 -2.81 34.99 -0.99
C ALA A 471 -1.41 34.50 -1.39
N GLU A 472 -1.17 33.20 -1.31
CA GLU A 472 0.08 32.54 -1.70
C GLU A 472 0.32 32.64 -3.22
N PHE A 473 -0.76 32.70 -4.02
CA PHE A 473 -0.70 32.84 -5.48
C PHE A 473 -0.88 34.28 -5.98
N ALA A 474 -1.09 35.27 -5.13
CA ALA A 474 -1.47 36.63 -5.53
C ALA A 474 -0.53 37.28 -6.56
N GLY A 475 0.77 36.96 -6.53
CA GLY A 475 1.75 37.48 -7.49
C GLY A 475 1.71 36.85 -8.89
N VAL A 476 0.99 35.74 -9.08
CA VAL A 476 0.99 34.95 -10.32
C VAL A 476 -0.41 34.69 -10.90
N LEU A 477 -1.48 35.01 -10.16
CA LEU A 477 -2.87 34.79 -10.61
C LEU A 477 -3.25 35.59 -11.85
N GLU A 478 -2.68 36.78 -12.04
CA GLU A 478 -2.89 37.57 -13.25
C GLU A 478 -2.12 37.03 -14.47
N GLU A 479 -1.14 36.14 -14.23
CA GLU A 479 -0.22 35.62 -15.24
C GLU A 479 -0.65 34.25 -15.77
N SER A 480 -1.81 34.18 -16.44
CA SER A 480 -2.33 32.90 -16.95
C SER A 480 -1.56 32.33 -18.16
N GLY A 481 -0.82 33.16 -18.91
CA GLY A 481 -0.16 32.75 -20.14
C GLY A 481 -1.12 32.04 -21.10
N ARG A 482 -0.82 30.77 -21.47
CA ARG A 482 -1.69 29.94 -22.32
C ARG A 482 -2.72 29.11 -21.54
N GLY A 483 -2.60 29.03 -20.22
CA GLY A 483 -3.45 28.22 -19.35
C GLY A 483 -4.53 29.05 -18.66
N GLY A 484 -4.92 28.65 -17.46
CA GLY A 484 -5.90 29.40 -16.67
C GLY A 484 -5.87 29.04 -15.19
N TRP A 485 -6.50 29.91 -14.40
CA TRP A 485 -6.70 29.73 -12.97
C TRP A 485 -8.20 29.58 -12.68
N ALA A 486 -8.54 28.62 -11.82
CA ALA A 486 -9.86 28.46 -11.24
C ALA A 486 -9.74 28.52 -9.71
N VAL A 487 -10.09 29.67 -9.13
CA VAL A 487 -10.16 29.83 -7.68
C VAL A 487 -11.52 29.35 -7.20
N VAL A 488 -11.55 28.34 -6.33
CA VAL A 488 -12.78 27.71 -5.82
C VAL A 488 -12.96 27.99 -4.33
N PRO A 489 -14.20 28.20 -3.84
CA PRO A 489 -14.43 28.36 -2.40
C PRO A 489 -14.15 27.05 -1.63
N ASP A 490 -14.48 25.91 -2.24
CA ASP A 490 -14.31 24.56 -1.73
C ASP A 490 -14.33 23.55 -2.90
N PHE A 491 -14.07 22.27 -2.60
CA PHE A 491 -14.03 21.17 -3.57
C PHE A 491 -15.33 20.35 -3.62
N THR A 492 -16.42 20.83 -3.02
CA THR A 492 -17.74 20.19 -3.04
C THR A 492 -18.74 20.92 -3.93
N GLY A 493 -18.45 22.19 -4.26
CA GLY A 493 -19.32 23.08 -5.00
C GLY A 493 -19.31 22.91 -6.53
N PRO A 494 -20.27 23.56 -7.22
CA PRO A 494 -20.44 23.45 -8.67
C PRO A 494 -19.28 24.07 -9.47
N VAL A 495 -18.54 25.03 -8.90
CA VAL A 495 -17.39 25.66 -9.57
C VAL A 495 -16.25 24.65 -9.75
N PHE A 496 -15.96 23.88 -8.70
CA PHE A 496 -14.96 22.81 -8.78
C PHE A 496 -15.38 21.72 -9.76
N GLN A 497 -16.63 21.24 -9.64
CA GLN A 497 -17.18 20.24 -10.56
C GLN A 497 -17.04 20.68 -12.02
N ALA A 498 -17.43 21.92 -12.35
CA ALA A 498 -17.34 22.44 -13.72
C ALA A 498 -15.89 22.54 -14.23
N ALA A 499 -14.93 22.84 -13.35
CA ALA A 499 -13.52 22.94 -13.71
C ALA A 499 -12.90 21.57 -14.02
N VAL A 500 -13.28 20.52 -13.29
CA VAL A 500 -12.69 19.18 -13.44
C VAL A 500 -13.45 18.28 -14.42
N GLU A 501 -14.74 18.53 -14.67
CA GLU A 501 -15.60 17.72 -15.56
C GLU A 501 -14.94 17.34 -16.90
N PRO A 502 -14.24 18.24 -17.62
CA PRO A 502 -13.61 17.90 -18.90
C PRO A 502 -12.47 16.87 -18.81
N TYR A 503 -11.97 16.61 -17.60
CA TYR A 503 -10.80 15.76 -17.35
C TYR A 503 -11.15 14.43 -16.69
N LEU A 504 -12.37 14.25 -16.16
CA LEU A 504 -12.75 13.08 -15.35
C LEU A 504 -12.72 11.74 -16.10
N GLY A 505 -12.66 11.75 -17.44
CA GLY A 505 -12.75 10.53 -18.24
C GLY A 505 -14.11 9.85 -18.13
N LYS A 506 -14.17 8.54 -18.36
CA LYS A 506 -15.42 7.77 -18.32
C LYS A 506 -15.61 7.06 -16.97
N LYS A 507 -16.88 6.84 -16.60
CA LYS A 507 -17.27 6.17 -15.34
C LYS A 507 -16.99 4.68 -15.28
N ASP A 508 -16.76 4.05 -16.44
CA ASP A 508 -16.50 2.62 -16.60
C ASP A 508 -15.03 2.32 -16.96
N GLU A 509 -14.15 3.32 -16.86
CA GLU A 509 -12.73 3.20 -17.20
C GLU A 509 -11.85 3.76 -16.07
N TRP A 510 -10.85 2.98 -15.67
CA TRP A 510 -9.69 3.49 -14.94
C TRP A 510 -8.49 3.50 -15.88
N LYS A 511 -7.95 4.69 -16.13
CA LYS A 511 -6.82 4.89 -17.04
C LYS A 511 -5.57 5.31 -16.30
N ILE A 512 -4.47 4.67 -16.64
CA ILE A 512 -3.13 5.01 -16.15
C ILE A 512 -2.26 5.25 -17.36
N ARG A 513 -1.60 6.41 -17.39
CA ARG A 513 -0.72 6.80 -18.49
C ARG A 513 0.72 6.50 -18.11
N PHE A 514 1.44 5.92 -19.04
CA PHE A 514 2.89 5.82 -19.04
C PHE A 514 3.42 6.53 -20.29
N LYS A 515 4.71 6.85 -20.31
CA LYS A 515 5.33 7.52 -21.47
C LYS A 515 5.15 6.78 -22.80
N SER A 516 5.01 5.46 -22.76
CA SER A 516 4.87 4.60 -23.95
C SER A 516 3.44 4.24 -24.31
N GLY A 517 2.45 4.60 -23.49
CA GLY A 517 1.07 4.20 -23.73
C GLY A 517 0.15 4.33 -22.51
N ILE A 518 -1.09 3.89 -22.70
CA ILE A 518 -2.15 3.99 -21.70
C ILE A 518 -2.64 2.59 -21.37
N LEU A 519 -2.65 2.26 -20.09
CA LEU A 519 -3.36 1.11 -19.55
C LEU A 519 -4.80 1.52 -19.22
N THR A 520 -5.77 0.83 -19.79
CA THR A 520 -7.19 0.96 -19.44
C THR A 520 -7.64 -0.30 -18.68
N VAL A 521 -8.06 -0.12 -17.43
CA VAL A 521 -8.69 -1.12 -16.58
C VAL A 521 -10.20 -0.95 -16.63
N LYS A 522 -10.94 -2.05 -16.78
CA LYS A 522 -12.41 -2.06 -16.75
C LYS A 522 -12.94 -3.21 -15.90
N ASN A 523 -14.16 -3.04 -15.41
CA ASN A 523 -14.95 -4.06 -14.73
C ASN A 523 -16.18 -4.41 -15.60
N PRO A 524 -16.04 -5.31 -16.59
CA PRO A 524 -17.10 -5.59 -17.57
C PRO A 524 -18.30 -6.32 -16.96
N ALA A 525 -18.09 -7.09 -15.89
CA ALA A 525 -19.16 -7.81 -15.19
C ALA A 525 -19.98 -6.88 -14.27
N GLY A 526 -19.42 -5.74 -13.88
CA GLY A 526 -20.01 -4.85 -12.89
C GLY A 526 -20.01 -5.44 -11.47
N ASP A 527 -19.28 -6.52 -11.25
CA ASP A 527 -19.23 -7.25 -9.96
C ASP A 527 -18.28 -6.60 -8.96
N GLY A 528 -17.33 -5.79 -9.44
CA GLY A 528 -16.33 -5.11 -8.61
C GLY A 528 -15.08 -5.96 -8.38
N LYS A 529 -15.07 -7.19 -8.90
CA LYS A 529 -14.12 -8.26 -8.60
C LYS A 529 -13.29 -8.66 -9.81
N THR A 530 -13.92 -8.71 -10.99
CA THR A 530 -13.31 -9.19 -12.23
C THR A 530 -12.86 -8.02 -13.08
N LEU A 531 -11.54 -7.85 -13.24
CA LEU A 531 -10.95 -6.79 -14.05
C LEU A 531 -10.49 -7.28 -15.42
N THR A 532 -10.49 -6.36 -16.38
CA THR A 532 -9.84 -6.54 -17.69
C THR A 532 -8.87 -5.40 -17.94
N PHE A 533 -7.77 -5.72 -18.60
CA PHE A 533 -6.63 -4.83 -18.81
C PHE A 533 -6.37 -4.69 -20.30
N HIS A 534 -6.36 -3.46 -20.81
CA HIS A 534 -6.06 -3.16 -22.20
C HIS A 534 -4.96 -2.11 -22.30
N TRP A 535 -3.85 -2.48 -22.94
CA TRP A 535 -2.76 -1.57 -23.28
C TRP A 535 -2.96 -0.95 -24.67
N GLU A 536 -2.84 0.36 -24.76
CA GLU A 536 -2.81 1.14 -26.01
C GLU A 536 -1.47 1.88 -26.11
N GLU A 537 -0.69 1.62 -27.16
CA GLU A 537 0.59 2.31 -27.38
C GLU A 537 0.36 3.77 -27.80
N GLU A 538 1.05 4.70 -27.14
CA GLU A 538 1.15 6.07 -27.65
C GLU A 538 2.29 6.10 -28.66
N LEU A 539 1.94 6.11 -29.95
CA LEU A 539 2.91 6.35 -31.01
C LEU A 539 3.48 7.77 -30.82
N SER A 540 4.74 7.87 -30.40
CA SER A 540 5.48 9.13 -30.39
C SER A 540 5.50 9.67 -31.82
N LEU A 541 4.84 10.82 -32.05
CA LEU A 541 4.93 11.57 -33.30
C LEU A 541 6.31 12.21 -33.48
#